data_AF-W2U0D3-F1
#
_entry.id   AF-W2U0D3-F1
#
_cell.length_a   1.000
_cell.length_b   1.000
_cell.length_c   1.000
_cell.angle_alpha   90.00
_cell.angle_beta   90.00
_cell.angle_gamma   90.00
#
_symmetry.space_group_name_H-M   'P 1'
#
loop_
_entity.id
_entity.type
_entity.pdbx_description
1 polymer ?
#
loop_
_entity_poly.entity_id
_entity_poly.type
_entity_poly.pdbx_seq_one_letter_code
_entity_poly.pdbx_strand_id
1 'polypeptide(L)'
;MFFRASSLIVFVATLKFVLPSFDEYRLLQYLKENYDHFERPVENSSMPLDVKVRFLLNQILDVHWNDYKLRWDPRMFGGIKDVRFPGEADAPFKLWRPDVLLFNR
;
A
#
# COMPACT_ATOMS: atom_id res chain seq x y z
N MET A 1 44.74 -0.58 -27.48
CA MET A 1 43.27 -0.44 -27.46
C MET A 1 42.73 -1.21 -26.25
N PHE A 2 42.87 -0.66 -25.05
CA PHE A 2 42.41 -1.28 -23.80
C PHE A 2 41.61 -0.25 -23.03
N PHE A 3 40.30 -0.24 -23.22
CA PHE A 3 39.40 0.60 -22.47
C PHE A 3 38.14 -0.21 -22.15
N ARG A 4 37.76 -0.19 -20.86
CA ARG A 4 36.41 -0.43 -20.31
C ARG A 4 36.00 -1.86 -19.92
N ALA A 5 36.81 -2.61 -19.17
CA ALA A 5 36.27 -3.69 -18.32
C ALA A 5 35.89 -3.19 -16.90
N SER A 6 36.62 -2.21 -16.37
CA SER A 6 36.45 -1.67 -15.02
C SER A 6 35.15 -0.89 -14.81
N SER A 7 34.61 -0.27 -15.87
CA SER A 7 33.38 0.53 -15.78
C SER A 7 32.11 -0.32 -15.61
N LEU A 8 32.12 -1.59 -16.04
CA LEU A 8 30.97 -2.48 -15.93
C LEU A 8 30.84 -3.06 -14.51
N ILE A 9 31.97 -3.36 -13.87
CA ILE A 9 32.04 -3.95 -12.52
C ILE A 9 31.55 -2.94 -11.47
N VAL A 10 31.87 -1.66 -11.63
CA VAL A 10 31.42 -0.59 -10.73
C VAL A 10 29.89 -0.39 -10.83
N PHE A 11 29.28 -0.63 -11.99
CA PHE A 11 27.84 -0.48 -12.20
C PHE A 11 27.02 -1.58 -11.49
N VAL A 12 27.58 -2.80 -11.39
CA VAL A 12 26.93 -3.92 -10.69
C VAL A 12 27.00 -3.74 -9.16
N ALA A 13 28.07 -3.13 -8.64
CA ALA A 13 28.27 -2.94 -7.19
C ALA A 13 27.31 -1.92 -6.55
N THR A 14 26.59 -1.11 -7.35
CA THR A 14 25.59 -0.14 -6.85
C THR A 14 24.16 -0.67 -6.82
N LEU A 15 23.91 -1.91 -7.24
CA LEU A 15 22.62 -2.57 -7.03
C LEU A 15 22.48 -2.91 -5.54
N LYS A 16 21.95 -1.96 -4.77
CA LYS A 16 21.42 -2.25 -3.43
C LYS A 16 20.24 -3.20 -3.60
N PHE A 17 20.48 -4.49 -3.43
CA PHE A 17 19.41 -5.46 -3.22
C PHE A 17 18.74 -5.12 -1.89
N VAL A 18 17.56 -4.50 -1.97
CA VAL A 18 16.67 -4.35 -0.82
C VAL A 18 16.02 -5.71 -0.62
N LEU A 19 16.49 -6.48 0.35
CA LEU A 19 15.84 -7.73 0.74
C LEU A 19 14.54 -7.37 1.48
N PRO A 20 13.37 -7.86 1.03
CA PRO A 20 12.12 -7.65 1.75
C PRO A 20 12.21 -8.31 3.13
N SER A 21 11.65 -7.66 4.16
CA SER A 21 11.69 -8.24 5.50
C SER A 21 10.77 -9.46 5.58
N PHE A 22 11.23 -10.53 6.24
CA PHE A 22 10.47 -11.77 6.34
C PHE A 22 9.11 -11.57 7.04
N ASP A 23 9.08 -10.74 8.08
CA ASP A 23 7.84 -10.45 8.82
C ASP A 23 6.87 -9.60 8.02
N GLU A 24 7.34 -8.64 7.22
CA GLU A 24 6.49 -7.86 6.31
C GLU A 24 5.91 -8.76 5.23
N TYR A 25 6.72 -9.66 4.64
CA TYR A 25 6.22 -10.63 3.67
C TYR A 25 5.10 -11.50 4.25
N ARG A 26 5.28 -11.99 5.49
CA ARG A 26 4.24 -12.78 6.18
C ARG A 26 2.98 -11.97 6.46
N LEU A 27 3.11 -10.72 6.88
CA LEU A 27 1.98 -9.82 7.10
C LEU A 27 1.23 -9.56 5.79
N LEU A 28 1.95 -9.29 4.71
CA LEU A 28 1.36 -9.04 3.40
C LEU A 28 0.58 -10.24 2.87
N GLN A 29 1.11 -11.46 3.03
CA GLN A 29 0.39 -12.68 2.68
C GLN A 29 -0.88 -12.86 3.54
N TYR A 30 -0.77 -12.67 4.85
CA TYR A 30 -1.89 -12.77 5.78
C TYR A 30 -3.05 -11.81 5.42
N LEU A 31 -2.72 -10.55 5.10
CA LEU A 31 -3.70 -9.55 4.67
C LEU A 31 -4.30 -9.91 3.31
N LYS A 32 -3.49 -10.43 2.38
CA LYS A 32 -3.95 -10.77 1.03
C LYS A 32 -4.95 -11.92 1.00
N GLU A 33 -4.76 -12.95 1.81
CA GLU A 33 -5.60 -14.15 1.80
C GLU A 33 -7.05 -13.88 2.20
N ASN A 34 -7.29 -12.85 3.02
CA ASN A 34 -8.59 -12.61 3.66
C ASN A 34 -9.24 -11.28 3.23
N TYR A 35 -8.68 -10.60 2.23
CA TYR A 35 -9.13 -9.29 1.80
C TYR A 35 -9.68 -9.31 0.37
N ASP A 36 -10.96 -8.96 0.24
CA ASP A 36 -11.61 -8.72 -1.05
C ASP A 36 -11.79 -7.20 -1.22
N HIS A 37 -11.16 -6.65 -2.26
CA HIS A 37 -11.18 -5.22 -2.54
C HIS A 37 -12.50 -4.73 -3.18
N PHE A 38 -13.35 -5.64 -3.65
CA PHE A 38 -14.68 -5.29 -4.16
C PHE A 38 -15.69 -5.12 -3.03
N GLU A 39 -15.42 -5.68 -1.85
CA GLU A 39 -16.30 -5.57 -0.69
C GLU A 39 -16.03 -4.25 0.04
N ARG A 40 -17.12 -3.53 0.38
CA ARG A 40 -17.02 -2.34 1.21
C ARG A 40 -16.51 -2.74 2.61
N PRO A 41 -15.50 -2.07 3.17
CA PRO A 41 -14.87 -2.47 4.43
C PRO A 41 -15.68 -2.02 5.65
N VAL A 42 -16.89 -2.56 5.80
CA VAL A 42 -17.75 -2.38 6.97
C VAL A 42 -18.11 -3.74 7.57
N GLU A 43 -18.05 -3.84 8.90
CA GLU A 43 -18.43 -5.07 9.60
C GLU A 43 -19.95 -5.29 9.57
N ASN A 44 -20.71 -4.20 9.69
CA ASN A 44 -22.16 -4.20 9.57
C ASN A 44 -22.58 -3.44 8.30
N SER A 45 -23.23 -4.14 7.37
CA SER A 45 -23.71 -3.58 6.10
C SER A 45 -24.74 -2.46 6.28
N SER A 46 -25.41 -2.42 7.43
CA SER A 46 -26.39 -1.37 7.78
C SER A 46 -25.74 -0.06 8.22
N MET A 47 -24.42 -0.04 8.48
CA MET A 47 -23.69 1.15 8.91
C MET A 47 -23.00 1.86 7.73
N PRO A 48 -22.88 3.21 7.78
CA PRO A 48 -22.08 3.96 6.82
C PRO A 48 -20.58 3.77 7.09
N LEU A 49 -19.77 4.01 6.06
CA LEU A 49 -18.32 4.10 6.18
C LEU A 49 -17.91 5.58 6.20
N ASP A 50 -17.19 5.99 7.24
CA ASP A 50 -16.70 7.36 7.36
C ASP A 50 -15.45 7.56 6.48
N VAL A 51 -15.59 8.39 5.44
CA VAL A 51 -14.48 8.80 4.57
C VAL A 51 -14.14 10.27 4.84
N LYS A 52 -12.90 10.53 5.27
CA LYS A 52 -12.40 11.88 5.56
C LYS A 52 -11.52 12.35 4.40
N VAL A 53 -11.96 13.40 3.72
CA VAL A 53 -11.20 14.03 2.64
C VAL A 53 -10.66 15.38 3.10
N ARG A 54 -9.39 15.64 2.85
CA ARG A 54 -8.74 16.93 3.08
C ARG A 54 -8.42 17.59 1.74
N PHE A 55 -8.89 18.81 1.55
CA PHE A 55 -8.63 19.62 0.37
C PHE A 55 -7.82 20.86 0.73
N LEU A 56 -6.89 21.23 -0.14
CA LEU A 56 -6.30 22.55 -0.23
C LEU A 56 -6.74 23.16 -1.57
N LEU A 57 -6.78 24.49 -1.65
CA LEU A 57 -7.34 25.20 -2.82
C LEU A 57 -6.70 24.79 -4.16
N ASN A 58 -5.46 24.29 -4.12
CA ASN A 58 -4.70 23.85 -5.27
C ASN A 58 -4.51 22.33 -5.39
N GLN A 59 -4.89 21.52 -4.39
CA GLN A 59 -4.60 20.07 -4.36
C GLN A 59 -5.59 19.28 -3.48
N ILE A 60 -5.91 18.05 -3.87
CA ILE A 60 -6.44 17.05 -2.94
C ILE A 60 -5.26 16.62 -2.07
N LEU A 61 -5.36 16.85 -0.76
CA LEU A 61 -4.25 16.56 0.15
C LEU A 61 -4.27 15.08 0.51
N ASP A 62 -5.40 14.58 1.04
CA ASP A 62 -5.50 13.18 1.45
C ASP A 62 -6.94 12.67 1.55
N VAL A 63 -7.11 11.36 1.34
CA VAL A 63 -8.36 10.61 1.60
C VAL A 63 -8.06 9.53 2.63
N HIS A 64 -8.82 9.50 3.72
CA HIS A 64 -8.65 8.55 4.82
C HIS A 64 -9.96 7.80 5.11
N TRP A 65 -9.87 6.49 5.33
CA TRP A 65 -10.96 5.63 5.79
C TRP A 65 -10.42 4.61 6.80
N ASN A 66 -11.31 3.97 7.58
CA ASN A 66 -10.95 2.91 8.52
C ASN A 66 -11.50 1.57 7.99
N ASP A 67 -10.59 0.61 7.82
CA ASP A 67 -10.93 -0.74 7.35
C ASP A 67 -10.80 -1.74 8.50
N TYR A 68 -11.87 -2.51 8.75
CA TYR A 68 -11.88 -3.47 9.86
C TYR A 68 -11.07 -4.74 9.57
N LYS A 69 -10.89 -5.10 8.29
CA LYS A 69 -10.13 -6.29 7.87
C LYS A 69 -8.62 -6.03 7.83
N LEU A 70 -8.19 -4.78 7.67
CA LEU A 70 -6.78 -4.39 7.66
C LEU A 70 -6.25 -4.13 9.08
N ARG A 71 -6.42 -5.10 9.96
CA ARG A 71 -5.97 -5.03 11.36
C ARG A 71 -5.12 -6.26 11.70
N TRP A 72 -4.03 -6.04 12.41
CA TRP A 72 -3.14 -7.11 12.87
C TRP A 72 -2.55 -6.75 14.23
N ASP A 73 -2.02 -7.76 14.93
CA ASP A 73 -1.21 -7.54 16.14
C ASP A 73 0.25 -7.35 15.75
N PRO A 74 0.87 -6.17 15.98
CA PRO A 74 2.27 -5.92 15.66
C PRO A 74 3.22 -6.95 16.29
N ARG A 75 2.88 -7.53 17.43
CA ARG A 75 3.72 -8.52 18.13
C ARG A 75 3.90 -9.81 17.33
N MET A 76 2.97 -10.15 16.44
CA MET A 76 3.04 -11.36 15.61
C MET A 76 3.87 -11.19 14.34
N PHE A 77 4.15 -9.94 13.94
CA PHE A 77 4.78 -9.58 12.66
C PHE A 77 5.94 -8.60 12.88
N GLY A 78 6.87 -8.92 13.78
CA GLY A 78 8.11 -8.15 13.95
C GLY A 78 7.95 -6.71 14.44
N GLY A 79 6.81 -6.36 15.05
CA GLY A 79 6.52 -5.02 15.54
C GLY A 79 6.04 -4.04 14.47
N ILE A 80 5.71 -4.51 13.26
CA ILE A 80 5.23 -3.67 12.16
C ILE A 80 3.90 -3.03 12.53
N LYS A 81 3.80 -1.70 12.41
CA LYS A 81 2.58 -0.92 12.68
C LYS A 81 1.95 -0.31 11.45
N ASP A 82 2.76 -0.05 10.43
CA ASP A 82 2.35 0.58 9.19
C ASP A 82 2.96 -0.20 8.03
N VAL A 83 2.17 -0.39 6.97
CA VAL A 83 2.59 -1.03 5.73
C VAL A 83 2.11 -0.20 4.55
N ARG A 84 2.90 -0.15 3.47
CA ARG A 84 2.59 0.64 2.27
C ARG A 84 2.21 -0.29 1.13
N PHE A 85 1.14 0.06 0.43
CA PHE A 85 0.70 -0.65 -0.75
C PHE A 85 0.81 0.24 -1.99
N PRO A 86 1.18 -0.33 -3.14
CA PRO A 86 1.10 0.36 -4.42
C PRO A 86 -0.36 0.72 -4.73
N GLY A 87 -0.58 1.95 -5.22
CA GLY A 87 -1.91 2.50 -5.53
C GLY A 87 -2.33 2.30 -6.99
N GLU A 88 -1.46 1.69 -7.79
CA GLU A 88 -1.60 1.51 -9.23
C GLU A 88 -2.66 0.46 -9.59
N ALA A 89 -3.22 0.57 -10.80
CA ALA A 89 -4.30 -0.31 -11.26
C ALA A 89 -3.84 -1.75 -11.54
N ASP A 90 -2.55 -1.96 -11.73
CA ASP A 90 -1.88 -3.25 -11.97
C ASP A 90 -1.17 -3.80 -10.73
N ALA A 91 -1.39 -3.17 -9.56
CA ALA A 91 -0.84 -3.63 -8.30
C ALA A 91 -1.22 -5.11 -8.00
N PRO A 92 -0.28 -5.91 -7.46
CA PRO A 92 -0.51 -7.34 -7.15
C PRO A 92 -1.47 -7.56 -5.96
N PHE A 93 -1.73 -6.50 -5.19
CA PHE A 93 -2.70 -6.46 -4.12
C PHE A 93 -3.38 -5.09 -4.14
N LYS A 94 -4.71 -5.08 -4.19
CA LYS A 94 -5.52 -3.87 -4.28
C LYS A 94 -6.30 -3.71 -2.98
N LEU A 95 -6.35 -2.48 -2.48
CA LEU A 95 -7.23 -2.11 -1.39
C LEU A 95 -8.55 -1.58 -1.94
N TRP A 96 -9.63 -1.75 -1.16
CA TRP A 96 -10.85 -1.00 -1.41
C TRP A 96 -10.54 0.50 -1.32
N ARG A 97 -11.07 1.28 -2.25
CA ARG A 97 -10.94 2.74 -2.27
C ARG A 97 -12.29 3.37 -2.60
N PRO A 98 -12.64 4.50 -1.96
CA PRO A 98 -13.87 5.20 -2.29
C PRO A 98 -13.77 5.89 -3.65
N ASP A 99 -14.86 5.87 -4.41
CA ASP A 99 -15.01 6.69 -5.61
C ASP A 99 -15.37 8.12 -5.19
N VAL A 100 -14.43 9.06 -5.34
CA VAL A 100 -14.63 10.48 -5.02
C VAL A 100 -14.69 11.27 -6.33
N LEU A 101 -15.86 11.83 -6.62
CA LEU A 101 -16.10 12.65 -7.82
C LEU A 101 -16.30 14.12 -7.43
N LEU A 102 -15.71 15.02 -8.22
CA LEU A 102 -15.95 16.45 -8.11
C LEU A 102 -16.93 16.87 -9.21
N PHE A 103 -18.10 17.37 -8.81
CA PHE A 103 -19.05 17.97 -9.73
C PHE A 103 -18.93 19.50 -9.66
N ASN A 104 -18.71 20.13 -10.82
CA ASN A 104 -18.82 21.58 -10.95
C ASN A 104 -20.16 21.91 -11.65
N ARG A 105 -20.82 22.98 -11.22
CA ARG A 105 -21.99 23.53 -11.94
C ARG A 105 -21.59 24.66 -12.86
#